data_AF-A0A8S3XWK3-F1
#
_entry.id   AF-A0A8S3XWK3-F1
#
_cell.length_a   1.000
_cell.length_b   1.000
_cell.length_c   1.000
_cell.angle_alpha   90.00
_cell.angle_beta   90.00
_cell.angle_gamma   90.00
#
_symmetry.space_group_name_H-M   'P 1'
#
loop_
_entity.id
_entity.type
_entity.pdbx_description
1 polymer ?
#
loop_
_entity_poly.entity_id
_entity_poly.type
_entity_poly.pdbx_seq_one_letter_code
_entity_poly.pdbx_strand_id
1 'polypeptide(L)'
;MQERVIAHPSPSYARAAAVSTGEPLSVAPGQKRQHVEAHRGKEAHRGKEAHCGDQECTSHVPNVEAVARAPPSPSSLPGVAAVSRAIITGGDGEAEIQNNSEGECVQVVRRKTSRFKGMRAKASIDPSLKLRAADVQIPLFIYNVSKENTEQDVADYVFEKTHIRIVPEKVHMKSSRDYISFKFYIPRSKLSLFSDDKLWPEGIYFRRFIIFRNVKKILLYQKNNINNGSGQK
;
A
#
# COMPACT_ATOMS: atom_id res chain seq x y z
N MET A 1 -54.34 21.93 -5.09
CA MET A 1 -53.59 22.79 -4.14
C MET A 1 -52.13 22.72 -4.57
N GLN A 2 -51.57 23.83 -5.06
CA GLN A 2 -50.20 23.88 -5.59
C GLN A 2 -49.25 24.31 -4.48
N GLU A 3 -48.34 23.43 -4.07
CA GLU A 3 -47.27 23.73 -3.11
C GLU A 3 -46.22 24.63 -3.75
N ARG A 4 -46.04 25.83 -3.19
CA ARG A 4 -44.95 26.75 -3.55
C ARG A 4 -43.70 26.37 -2.76
N VAL A 5 -42.68 25.87 -3.45
CA VAL A 5 -41.35 25.65 -2.88
C VAL A 5 -40.62 27.00 -2.80
N ILE A 6 -40.24 27.40 -1.58
CA ILE A 6 -39.52 28.64 -1.28
C ILE A 6 -38.03 28.40 -1.57
N ALA A 7 -37.47 29.18 -2.51
CA ALA A 7 -36.05 29.15 -2.83
C ALA A 7 -35.25 29.90 -1.75
N HIS A 8 -34.25 29.25 -1.16
CA HIS A 8 -33.30 29.88 -0.24
C HIS A 8 -32.13 30.51 -1.02
N PRO A 9 -31.69 31.73 -0.68
CA PRO A 9 -30.55 32.38 -1.33
C PRO A 9 -29.22 31.74 -0.91
N SER A 10 -28.34 31.57 -1.89
CA SER A 10 -27.01 30.99 -1.72
C SER A 10 -26.06 31.92 -0.92
N PRO A 11 -25.18 31.39 -0.05
CA PRO A 11 -24.20 32.21 0.65
C PRO A 11 -23.08 32.65 -0.29
N SER A 12 -23.04 33.94 -0.59
CA SER A 12 -21.92 34.64 -1.21
C SER A 12 -20.77 34.71 -0.21
N TYR A 13 -19.74 33.89 -0.37
CA TYR A 13 -18.49 34.04 0.38
C TYR A 13 -17.68 35.22 -0.19
N ALA A 14 -17.68 36.30 0.58
CA ALA A 14 -16.88 37.48 0.37
C ALA A 14 -15.38 37.14 0.44
N ARG A 15 -14.67 37.62 -0.58
CA ARG A 15 -13.23 37.48 -0.80
C ARG A 15 -12.52 38.59 0.00
N ALA A 16 -11.99 38.27 1.17
CA ALA A 16 -11.13 39.19 1.92
C ALA A 16 -9.71 39.14 1.33
N ALA A 17 -9.36 40.17 0.55
CA ALA A 17 -8.00 40.46 0.18
C ALA A 17 -7.34 41.23 1.33
N ALA A 18 -6.45 40.58 2.08
CA ALA A 18 -5.53 41.27 2.97
C ALA A 18 -4.20 41.45 2.23
N VAL A 19 -4.01 42.68 1.75
CA VAL A 19 -2.73 43.25 1.32
C VAL A 19 -1.86 43.39 2.56
N SER A 20 -0.72 42.69 2.60
CA SER A 20 0.36 42.98 3.55
C SER A 20 1.55 43.52 2.77
N THR A 21 1.64 44.84 2.76
CA THR A 21 2.76 45.64 2.31
C THR A 21 3.86 45.66 3.38
N GLY A 22 5.08 45.31 2.97
CA GLY A 22 6.30 45.95 3.46
C GLY A 22 7.10 45.19 4.53
N GLU A 23 8.24 44.64 4.12
CA GLU A 23 9.54 45.07 4.65
C GLU A 23 10.69 44.61 3.72
N PRO A 24 11.54 45.52 3.22
CA PRO A 24 12.80 45.18 2.58
C PRO A 24 13.96 45.41 3.57
N LEU A 25 14.57 44.33 4.07
CA LEU A 25 15.83 44.42 4.81
C LEU A 25 17.00 43.87 3.98
N SER A 26 17.72 44.85 3.42
CA SER A 26 19.19 44.96 3.44
C SER A 26 20.01 43.79 2.90
N VAL A 27 20.40 43.94 1.65
CA VAL A 27 21.58 43.34 1.01
C VAL A 27 22.85 43.70 1.78
N ALA A 28 23.66 42.69 2.14
CA ALA A 28 25.07 42.87 2.48
C ALA A 28 25.94 42.08 1.50
N PRO A 29 26.88 42.71 0.77
CA PRO A 29 27.86 41.99 -0.04
C PRO A 29 29.09 41.67 0.81
N GLY A 30 29.17 40.44 1.31
CA GLY A 30 30.29 39.92 2.08
C GLY A 30 31.16 38.97 1.26
N GLN A 31 32.29 39.49 0.80
CA GLN A 31 33.36 38.78 0.10
C GLN A 31 33.88 37.56 0.90
N LYS A 32 34.17 36.45 0.23
CA LYS A 32 35.56 35.97 -0.05
C LYS A 32 35.53 34.55 -0.58
N ARG A 33 36.04 34.41 -1.81
CA ARG A 33 36.65 33.18 -2.34
C ARG A 33 37.64 32.63 -1.31
N GLN A 34 37.48 31.37 -0.92
CA GLN A 34 38.62 30.53 -0.58
C GLN A 34 38.60 29.29 -1.46
N HIS A 35 39.60 29.28 -2.32
CA HIS A 35 40.09 28.17 -3.09
C HIS A 35 40.81 27.23 -2.11
N VAL A 36 40.34 26.00 -1.95
CA VAL A 36 41.08 24.95 -1.23
C VAL A 36 41.04 23.68 -2.08
N GLU A 37 42.07 23.59 -2.91
CA GLU A 37 42.99 22.46 -3.05
C GLU A 37 42.45 21.03 -2.93
N ALA A 38 42.46 20.36 -4.08
CA ALA A 38 42.22 18.94 -4.21
C ALA A 38 43.40 18.12 -3.65
N HIS A 39 43.23 17.52 -2.47
CA HIS A 39 44.11 16.46 -2.01
C HIS A 39 43.61 15.09 -2.48
N ARG A 40 44.30 14.60 -3.51
CA ARG A 40 44.29 13.22 -3.99
C ARG A 40 45.02 12.33 -2.96
N GLY A 41 44.30 11.85 -1.95
CA GLY A 41 44.79 10.86 -1.00
C GLY A 41 44.43 9.43 -1.43
N LYS A 42 45.40 8.70 -1.97
CA LYS A 42 45.37 7.23 -2.02
C LYS A 42 45.68 6.72 -0.61
N GLU A 43 44.81 5.93 0.00
CA GLU A 43 45.23 5.06 1.08
C GLU A 43 44.54 3.70 0.97
N ALA A 44 45.36 2.73 0.55
CA ALA A 44 45.08 1.33 0.70
C ALA A 44 45.48 0.93 2.12
N HIS A 45 44.49 0.68 2.99
CA HIS A 45 44.74 -0.04 4.23
C HIS A 45 44.07 -1.40 4.23
N ARG A 46 44.97 -2.36 4.07
CA ARG A 46 44.88 -3.80 4.27
C ARG A 46 45.01 -4.08 5.77
N GLY A 47 44.18 -5.00 6.30
CA GLY A 47 44.28 -5.55 7.66
C GLY A 47 43.45 -4.75 8.67
N LYS A 48 42.81 -5.34 9.68
CA LYS A 48 43.14 -6.59 10.37
C LYS A 48 41.93 -7.03 11.23
N GLU A 49 41.83 -8.34 11.36
CA GLU A 49 41.58 -9.09 12.59
C GLU A 49 40.22 -8.94 13.30
N ALA A 50 39.50 -10.05 13.20
CA ALA A 50 38.53 -10.61 14.12
C ALA A 50 38.69 -10.17 15.59
N HIS A 51 37.59 -9.67 16.15
CA HIS A 51 37.29 -9.83 17.56
C HIS A 51 35.82 -10.21 17.69
N CYS A 52 35.54 -11.50 17.62
CA CYS A 52 34.26 -12.08 18.04
C CYS A 52 34.34 -12.19 19.57
N GLY A 53 33.80 -11.18 20.25
CA GLY A 53 33.54 -11.28 21.68
C GLY A 53 32.37 -12.22 21.87
N ASP A 54 32.67 -13.46 22.22
CA ASP A 54 31.72 -14.40 22.81
C ASP A 54 31.23 -13.79 24.13
N GLN A 55 30.12 -13.04 24.06
CA GLN A 55 29.39 -12.63 25.24
C GLN A 55 28.21 -13.60 25.39
N GLU A 56 28.41 -14.58 26.27
CA GLU A 56 27.35 -15.37 26.89
C GLU A 56 26.27 -14.43 27.44
N CYS A 57 25.24 -14.18 26.63
CA CYS A 57 23.98 -13.68 27.13
C CYS A 57 23.22 -14.87 27.71
N THR A 58 23.47 -15.09 29.00
CA THR A 58 22.71 -15.99 29.85
C THR A 58 21.22 -15.71 29.72
N SER A 59 20.54 -16.67 29.09
CA SER A 59 19.10 -16.73 28.96
C SER A 59 18.46 -16.91 30.34
N HIS A 60 17.99 -15.81 30.93
CA HIS A 60 16.99 -15.87 32.00
C HIS A 60 15.60 -15.71 31.39
N VAL A 61 15.03 -16.85 31.01
CA VAL A 61 13.62 -17.00 30.70
C VAL A 61 12.89 -17.26 32.02
N PRO A 62 12.01 -16.36 32.49
CA PRO A 62 11.14 -16.68 33.62
C PRO A 62 10.16 -17.77 33.20
N ASN A 63 10.22 -18.87 33.95
CA ASN A 63 9.28 -19.99 33.92
C ASN A 63 7.87 -19.48 34.25
N VAL A 64 7.06 -19.23 33.22
CA VAL A 64 5.63 -18.96 33.38
C VAL A 64 4.89 -20.28 33.41
N GLU A 65 4.39 -20.63 34.61
CA GLU A 65 3.50 -21.73 34.87
C GLU A 65 2.40 -21.84 33.81
N ALA A 66 2.43 -22.95 33.08
CA ALA A 66 1.35 -23.37 32.22
C ALA A 66 0.14 -23.75 33.08
N VAL A 67 -0.76 -22.77 33.29
CA VAL A 67 -2.10 -23.05 33.81
C VAL A 67 -2.85 -23.86 32.74
N ALA A 68 -2.90 -25.16 32.96
CA ALA A 68 -3.66 -26.13 32.16
C ALA A 68 -5.14 -25.73 32.14
N ARG A 69 -5.57 -25.03 31.09
CA ARG A 69 -6.99 -24.83 30.79
C ARG A 69 -7.54 -26.12 30.21
N ALA A 70 -8.44 -26.75 30.97
CA ALA A 70 -9.19 -27.92 30.56
C ALA A 70 -9.88 -27.71 29.20
N PRO A 71 -9.97 -28.75 28.35
CA PRO A 71 -10.71 -28.70 27.09
C PRO A 71 -12.22 -28.51 27.37
N PRO A 72 -12.91 -27.61 26.66
CA PRO A 72 -14.35 -27.50 26.76
C PRO A 72 -15.01 -28.75 26.17
N SER A 73 -15.87 -29.36 26.97
CA SER A 73 -16.68 -30.53 26.61
C SER A 73 -17.54 -30.25 25.37
N PRO A 74 -17.61 -31.18 24.39
CA PRO A 74 -18.49 -31.05 23.24
C PRO A 74 -19.94 -31.23 23.69
N SER A 75 -20.65 -30.13 23.87
CA SER A 75 -22.10 -30.13 24.05
C SER A 75 -22.78 -30.26 22.69
N SER A 76 -23.53 -31.35 22.58
CA SER A 76 -24.37 -31.76 21.48
C SER A 76 -25.33 -30.66 21.04
N LEU A 77 -25.16 -30.13 19.82
CA LEU A 77 -26.18 -29.29 19.19
C LEU A 77 -27.10 -30.14 18.30
N PRO A 78 -28.43 -30.00 18.44
CA PRO A 78 -29.39 -30.69 17.59
C PRO A 78 -29.53 -30.04 16.20
N GLY A 79 -29.51 -30.90 15.19
CA GLY A 79 -30.27 -30.79 13.94
C GLY A 79 -30.30 -29.46 13.21
N VAL A 80 -29.28 -29.17 12.39
CA VAL A 80 -29.44 -28.20 11.29
C VAL A 80 -30.11 -28.88 10.11
N ALA A 81 -31.35 -28.47 9.87
CA ALA A 81 -32.15 -28.83 8.71
C ALA A 81 -31.41 -28.51 7.40
N ALA A 82 -31.50 -29.44 6.45
CA ALA A 82 -30.92 -29.35 5.13
C ALA A 82 -31.44 -28.11 4.38
N VAL A 83 -30.60 -27.08 4.27
CA VAL A 83 -30.89 -25.91 3.44
C VAL A 83 -30.61 -26.28 1.98
N SER A 84 -31.68 -26.45 1.22
CA SER A 84 -31.68 -26.67 -0.23
C SER A 84 -30.84 -25.61 -0.95
N ARG A 85 -29.74 -26.03 -1.55
CA ARG A 85 -28.94 -25.21 -2.47
C ARG A 85 -29.72 -25.04 -3.77
N ALA A 86 -30.29 -23.86 -3.98
CA ALA A 86 -30.80 -23.45 -5.29
C ALA A 86 -29.62 -23.32 -6.27
N ILE A 87 -29.64 -24.14 -7.32
CA ILE A 87 -28.72 -24.09 -8.45
C ILE A 87 -29.16 -22.90 -9.32
N ILE A 88 -28.38 -21.83 -9.31
CA ILE A 88 -28.55 -20.73 -10.26
C ILE A 88 -27.95 -21.20 -11.59
N THR A 89 -28.81 -21.68 -12.50
CA THR A 89 -28.49 -21.91 -13.91
C THR A 89 -28.25 -20.55 -14.57
N GLY A 90 -26.98 -20.24 -14.82
CA GLY A 90 -26.57 -19.04 -15.55
C GLY A 90 -26.76 -19.26 -17.05
N GLY A 91 -27.62 -18.45 -17.65
CA GLY A 91 -27.93 -18.43 -19.08
C GLY A 91 -26.68 -18.35 -19.96
N ASP A 92 -26.64 -19.33 -20.83
CA ASP A 92 -25.72 -19.62 -21.90
C ASP A 92 -25.97 -18.62 -23.04
N GLY A 93 -25.15 -17.57 -23.07
CA GLY A 93 -25.05 -16.69 -24.23
C GLY A 93 -24.32 -17.43 -25.34
N GLU A 94 -25.07 -17.92 -26.33
CA GLU A 94 -24.54 -18.44 -27.59
C GLU A 94 -23.71 -17.35 -28.28
N ALA A 95 -22.41 -17.62 -28.45
CA ALA A 95 -21.55 -16.84 -29.30
C ALA A 95 -21.61 -17.43 -30.70
N GLU A 96 -22.31 -16.75 -31.61
CA GLU A 96 -22.34 -17.05 -33.04
C GLU A 96 -20.95 -16.77 -33.63
N ILE A 97 -20.26 -17.82 -34.07
CA ILE A 97 -18.96 -17.72 -34.74
C ILE A 97 -19.23 -17.74 -36.24
N GLN A 98 -19.19 -16.57 -36.89
CA GLN A 98 -19.15 -16.48 -38.35
C GLN A 98 -17.74 -16.89 -38.83
N ASN A 99 -17.69 -17.99 -39.58
CA ASN A 99 -16.50 -18.44 -40.30
C ASN A 99 -16.37 -17.66 -41.60
N ASN A 100 -15.44 -16.69 -41.65
CA ASN A 100 -14.96 -16.12 -42.90
C ASN A 100 -13.58 -16.69 -43.25
N SER A 101 -13.44 -16.97 -44.54
CA SER A 101 -12.33 -17.63 -45.23
C SER A 101 -11.02 -16.83 -45.18
N GLU A 102 -9.91 -17.57 -45.17
CA GLU A 102 -8.54 -17.17 -45.57
C GLU A 102 -7.75 -16.16 -44.71
N GLY A 103 -6.92 -16.72 -43.82
CA GLY A 103 -5.59 -16.15 -43.49
C GLY A 103 -5.51 -15.05 -42.45
N GLU A 104 -6.61 -14.51 -41.94
CA GLU A 104 -6.58 -13.42 -40.97
C GLU A 104 -6.38 -13.93 -39.53
N CYS A 105 -5.30 -13.50 -38.88
CA CYS A 105 -5.04 -13.80 -37.47
C CYS A 105 -6.06 -13.07 -36.58
N VAL A 106 -7.19 -13.72 -36.27
CA VAL A 106 -8.20 -13.15 -35.37
C VAL A 106 -7.66 -13.11 -33.94
N GLN A 107 -7.52 -11.90 -33.38
CA GLN A 107 -7.15 -11.71 -31.99
C GLN A 107 -8.28 -12.20 -31.07
N VAL A 108 -8.19 -13.45 -30.60
CA VAL A 108 -9.15 -14.00 -29.64
C VAL A 108 -8.98 -13.29 -28.29
N VAL A 109 -9.77 -12.24 -28.06
CA VAL A 109 -9.84 -11.54 -26.77
C VAL A 109 -10.58 -12.43 -25.78
N ARG A 110 -9.83 -13.26 -25.03
CA ARG A 110 -10.38 -14.01 -23.90
C ARG A 110 -10.85 -13.04 -22.83
N ARG A 111 -12.15 -12.74 -22.80
CA ARG A 111 -12.80 -12.01 -21.70
C ARG A 111 -12.73 -12.88 -20.44
N LYS A 112 -11.80 -12.58 -19.53
CA LYS A 112 -11.75 -13.21 -18.21
C LYS A 112 -12.96 -12.74 -17.40
N THR A 113 -14.08 -13.43 -17.55
CA THR A 113 -15.22 -13.24 -16.65
C THR A 113 -14.81 -13.77 -15.27
N SER A 114 -14.66 -12.87 -14.29
CA SER A 114 -14.45 -13.29 -12.90
C SER A 114 -15.64 -14.15 -12.46
N ARG A 115 -15.41 -15.45 -12.24
CA ARG A 115 -16.44 -16.38 -11.76
C ARG A 115 -16.90 -16.07 -10.33
N PHE A 116 -16.17 -15.22 -9.61
CA PHE A 116 -16.51 -14.77 -8.27
C PHE A 116 -17.05 -13.34 -8.31
N LYS A 117 -18.37 -13.20 -8.39
CA LYS A 117 -19.08 -11.93 -8.13
C LYS A 117 -19.48 -11.92 -6.66
N GLY A 118 -18.56 -11.51 -5.78
CA GLY A 118 -18.90 -11.33 -4.37
C GLY A 118 -19.96 -10.23 -4.22
N MET A 119 -21.04 -10.50 -3.51
CA MET A 119 -22.02 -9.48 -3.14
C MET A 119 -21.44 -8.64 -1.99
N ARG A 120 -21.49 -7.31 -2.12
CA ARG A 120 -21.11 -6.40 -1.02
C ARG A 120 -22.31 -6.20 -0.11
N ALA A 121 -22.17 -6.52 1.17
CA ALA A 121 -23.18 -6.23 2.18
C ALA A 121 -23.42 -4.70 2.27
N LYS A 122 -24.68 -4.30 2.47
CA LYS A 122 -25.11 -2.89 2.58
C LYS A 122 -25.56 -2.50 3.99
N ALA A 123 -25.35 -3.38 4.98
CA ALA A 123 -25.74 -3.11 6.36
C ALA A 123 -25.01 -1.86 6.87
N SER A 124 -25.73 -1.02 7.63
CA SER A 124 -25.15 0.14 8.31
C SER A 124 -24.10 -0.31 9.32
N ILE A 125 -23.01 0.45 9.42
CA ILE A 125 -21.95 0.19 10.39
C ILE A 125 -22.45 0.65 11.76
N ASP A 126 -22.76 -0.30 12.63
CA ASP A 126 -23.07 -0.01 14.03
C ASP A 126 -21.77 0.02 14.85
N PRO A 127 -21.41 1.15 15.50
CA PRO A 127 -20.20 1.23 16.30
C PRO A 127 -20.20 0.29 17.51
N SER A 128 -21.37 -0.16 17.97
CA SER A 128 -21.52 -1.08 19.11
C SER A 128 -21.19 -2.53 18.76
N LEU A 129 -21.29 -2.90 17.49
CA LEU A 129 -21.03 -4.27 17.04
C LEU A 129 -19.53 -4.51 16.84
N LYS A 130 -19.10 -5.73 17.20
CA LYS A 130 -17.71 -6.19 17.03
C LYS A 130 -17.36 -6.51 15.57
N LEU A 131 -18.37 -6.72 14.73
CA LEU A 131 -18.16 -7.04 13.32
C LEU A 131 -18.03 -5.74 12.52
N ARG A 132 -16.82 -5.47 12.02
CA ARG A 132 -16.55 -4.35 11.11
C ARG A 132 -15.91 -4.86 9.84
N ALA A 133 -16.26 -4.23 8.71
CA ALA A 133 -15.55 -4.49 7.47
C ALA A 133 -14.09 -4.06 7.65
N ALA A 134 -13.16 -4.89 7.15
CA ALA A 134 -11.75 -4.53 7.16
C ALA A 134 -11.52 -3.27 6.31
N ASP A 135 -10.76 -2.32 6.84
CA ASP A 135 -10.36 -1.14 6.09
C ASP A 135 -9.40 -1.53 4.98
N VAL A 136 -9.79 -1.20 3.75
CA VAL A 136 -8.93 -1.44 2.59
C VAL A 136 -7.79 -0.45 2.63
N GLN A 137 -6.59 -0.94 2.93
CA GLN A 137 -5.37 -0.15 2.90
C GLN A 137 -4.73 -0.15 1.51
N ILE A 138 -4.13 0.97 1.14
CA ILE A 138 -3.45 1.18 -0.13
C ILE A 138 -1.98 1.48 0.17
N PRO A 139 -1.04 0.74 -0.43
CA PRO A 139 0.38 1.05 -0.32
C PRO A 139 0.70 2.32 -1.12
N LEU A 140 1.34 3.27 -0.44
CA LEU A 140 1.92 4.48 -1.02
C LEU A 140 3.45 4.38 -0.95
N PHE A 141 4.13 4.88 -1.96
CA PHE A 141 5.59 4.90 -2.05
C PHE A 141 6.06 6.32 -2.27
N ILE A 142 6.98 6.79 -1.42
CA ILE A 142 7.65 8.07 -1.56
C ILE A 142 9.14 7.86 -1.81
N TYR A 143 9.74 8.71 -2.64
CA TYR A 143 11.15 8.66 -2.98
C TYR A 143 11.72 10.07 -3.12
N ASN A 144 13.05 10.13 -3.20
CA ASN A 144 13.83 11.37 -3.13
C ASN A 144 13.77 12.04 -1.74
N VAL A 145 13.80 11.26 -0.66
CA VAL A 145 13.88 11.77 0.72
C VAL A 145 15.36 11.84 1.14
N SER A 146 15.74 12.86 1.91
CA SER A 146 17.11 13.02 2.44
C SER A 146 17.54 11.79 3.26
N LYS A 147 18.82 11.42 3.18
CA LYS A 147 19.40 10.29 3.94
C LYS A 147 19.39 10.49 5.46
N GLU A 148 19.34 11.74 5.90
CA GLU A 148 19.31 12.12 7.32
C GLU A 148 17.94 11.88 7.95
N ASN A 149 16.87 11.84 7.15
CA ASN A 149 15.52 11.66 7.65
C ASN A 149 15.31 10.22 8.12
N THR A 150 14.72 10.09 9.29
CA THR A 150 14.31 8.83 9.89
C THR A 150 12.87 8.47 9.50
N GLU A 151 12.47 7.23 9.78
CA GLU A 151 11.08 6.78 9.61
C GLU A 151 10.12 7.61 10.47
N GLN A 152 10.58 8.01 11.66
CA GLN A 152 9.81 8.82 12.61
C GLN A 152 9.56 10.23 12.06
N ASP A 153 10.55 10.89 11.46
CA ASP A 153 10.39 12.22 10.88
C ASP A 153 9.32 12.24 9.78
N VAL A 154 9.29 11.20 8.94
CA VAL A 154 8.27 11.03 7.89
C VAL A 154 6.89 10.77 8.51
N ALA A 155 6.81 9.94 9.55
CA ALA A 155 5.57 9.66 10.25
C ALA A 155 4.99 10.93 10.91
N ASP A 156 5.84 11.70 11.57
CA ASP A 156 5.47 12.94 12.26
C ASP A 156 5.03 14.02 11.27
N TYR A 157 5.76 14.20 10.16
CA TYR A 157 5.37 15.13 9.10
C TYR A 157 3.97 14.80 8.55
N VAL A 158 3.72 13.53 8.20
CA VAL A 158 2.41 13.10 7.68
C VAL A 158 1.33 13.26 8.74
N PHE A 159 1.63 12.94 10.01
CA PHE A 159 0.69 13.09 11.11
C PHE A 159 0.32 14.55 11.34
N GLU A 160 1.27 15.47 11.32
CA GLU A 160 1.03 16.91 11.46
C GLU A 160 0.11 17.45 10.35
N LYS A 161 0.34 17.06 9.09
CA LYS A 161 -0.45 17.56 7.95
C LYS A 161 -1.82 16.90 7.80
N THR A 162 -1.93 15.61 8.08
CA THR A 162 -3.13 14.82 7.75
C THR A 162 -3.88 14.28 8.96
N HIS A 163 -3.29 14.34 10.15
CA HIS A 163 -3.78 13.73 11.40
C HIS A 163 -3.97 12.21 11.29
N ILE A 164 -3.24 11.56 10.37
CA ILE A 164 -3.28 10.10 10.17
C ILE A 164 -1.95 9.52 10.60
N ARG A 165 -2.01 8.57 11.53
CA ARG A 165 -0.83 7.81 11.95
C ARG A 165 -0.49 6.77 10.88
N ILE A 166 0.74 6.81 10.41
CA ILE A 166 1.29 5.84 9.46
C ILE A 166 2.53 5.18 10.06
N VAL A 167 2.92 4.03 9.51
CA VAL A 167 4.17 3.34 9.85
C VAL A 167 5.01 3.25 8.57
N PRO A 168 5.94 4.19 8.35
CA PRO A 168 6.88 4.16 7.24
C PRO A 168 7.85 3.00 7.36
N GLU A 169 8.01 2.24 6.28
CA GLU A 169 9.01 1.19 6.13
C GLU A 169 10.06 1.66 5.13
N LYS A 170 11.33 1.73 5.55
CA LYS A 170 12.44 2.08 4.66
C LYS A 170 12.64 1.02 3.58
N VAL A 171 12.61 1.46 2.32
CA VAL A 171 12.76 0.57 1.17
C VAL A 171 14.23 0.47 0.77
N HIS A 172 14.76 -0.75 0.85
CA HIS A 172 16.11 -1.07 0.39
C HIS A 172 16.16 -1.11 -1.15
N MET A 173 16.89 -0.16 -1.74
CA MET A 173 17.08 -0.09 -3.18
C MET A 173 18.22 -1.00 -3.64
N LYS A 174 18.10 -1.58 -4.85
CA LYS A 174 19.16 -2.45 -5.42
C LYS A 174 20.44 -1.69 -5.75
N SER A 175 20.30 -0.44 -6.17
CA SER A 175 21.42 0.45 -6.45
C SER A 175 21.45 1.52 -5.38
N SER A 176 22.64 1.83 -4.87
CA SER A 176 22.83 2.98 -3.99
C SER A 176 22.41 4.25 -4.72
N ARG A 177 21.69 5.11 -4.00
CA ARG A 177 21.25 6.41 -4.47
C ARG A 177 21.55 7.43 -3.39
N ASP A 178 21.51 8.70 -3.78
CA ASP A 178 21.72 9.81 -2.85
C ASP A 178 20.46 10.22 -2.07
N TYR A 179 19.43 9.38 -2.15
CA TYR A 179 18.20 9.51 -1.41
C TYR A 179 17.75 8.17 -0.84
N ILE A 180 16.86 8.24 0.14
CA ILE A 180 16.12 7.09 0.67
C ILE A 180 14.68 7.12 0.15
N SER A 181 14.03 5.97 0.25
CA SER A 181 12.63 5.80 -0.15
C SER A 181 11.88 5.09 0.96
N PHE A 182 10.60 5.42 1.12
CA PHE A 182 9.74 4.82 2.13
C PHE A 182 8.47 4.27 1.48
N LYS A 183 7.93 3.24 2.11
CA LYS A 183 6.63 2.66 1.77
C LYS A 183 5.78 2.61 3.03
N PHE A 184 4.51 2.96 2.91
CA PHE A 184 3.56 2.81 4.01
C PHE A 184 2.16 2.54 3.45
N TYR A 185 1.24 2.19 4.34
CA TYR A 185 -0.13 1.87 4.01
C TYR A 185 -1.07 2.96 4.52
N ILE A 186 -1.99 3.41 3.67
CA ILE A 186 -3.00 4.42 4.01
C ILE A 186 -4.41 3.88 3.80
N PRO A 187 -5.41 4.31 4.60
CA PRO A 187 -6.81 3.97 4.33
C PRO A 187 -7.26 4.47 2.97
N ARG A 188 -7.97 3.63 2.21
CA ARG A 188 -8.48 4.00 0.87
C ARG A 188 -9.35 5.26 0.88
N SER A 189 -10.11 5.49 1.95
CA SER A 189 -10.97 6.67 2.12
C SER A 189 -10.18 7.98 2.18
N LYS A 190 -8.90 7.92 2.57
CA LYS A 190 -8.01 9.08 2.71
C LYS A 190 -7.05 9.25 1.54
N LEU A 191 -7.15 8.41 0.50
CA LEU A 191 -6.24 8.42 -0.65
C LEU A 191 -6.14 9.79 -1.33
N SER A 192 -7.26 10.52 -1.44
CA SER A 192 -7.28 11.83 -2.10
C SER A 192 -6.34 12.82 -1.43
N LEU A 193 -6.32 12.87 -0.08
CA LEU A 193 -5.43 13.75 0.68
C LEU A 193 -3.96 13.48 0.38
N PHE A 194 -3.58 12.20 0.23
CA PHE A 194 -2.21 11.80 -0.08
C PHE A 194 -1.84 11.96 -1.55
N SER A 195 -2.83 12.20 -2.41
CA SER A 195 -2.63 12.42 -3.85
C SER A 195 -2.51 13.91 -4.20
N ASP A 196 -2.65 14.80 -3.21
CA ASP A 196 -2.53 16.23 -3.40
C ASP A 196 -1.05 16.65 -3.42
N ASP A 197 -0.63 17.31 -4.50
CA ASP A 197 0.77 17.76 -4.67
C ASP A 197 1.21 18.73 -3.56
N LYS A 198 0.25 19.45 -2.97
CA LYS A 198 0.50 20.42 -1.89
C LYS A 198 0.82 19.77 -0.55
N LEU A 199 0.54 18.47 -0.38
CA LEU A 199 0.88 17.76 0.84
C LEU A 199 2.39 17.55 0.97
N TRP A 200 3.10 17.44 -0.15
CA TRP A 200 4.49 16.99 -0.16
C TRP A 200 5.45 18.18 -0.25
N PRO A 201 6.56 18.17 0.50
CA PRO A 201 7.65 19.12 0.31
C PRO A 201 8.18 19.09 -1.12
N GLU A 202 8.66 20.24 -1.59
CA GLU A 202 9.28 20.34 -2.90
C GLU A 202 10.42 19.34 -3.06
N GLY A 203 10.46 18.66 -4.20
CA GLY A 203 11.45 17.63 -4.52
C GLY A 203 11.10 16.22 -4.02
N ILE A 204 10.11 16.03 -3.15
CA ILE A 204 9.63 14.70 -2.79
C ILE A 204 8.66 14.19 -3.84
N TYR A 205 8.89 12.99 -4.34
CA TYR A 205 7.99 12.33 -5.29
C TYR A 205 7.21 11.22 -4.61
N PHE A 206 5.94 11.09 -4.95
CA PHE A 206 5.07 10.05 -4.44
C PHE A 206 4.40 9.29 -5.59
N ARG A 207 4.09 8.01 -5.33
CA ARG A 207 3.30 7.20 -6.25
C ARG A 207 2.49 6.16 -5.50
N ARG A 208 1.33 5.83 -6.05
CA ARG A 208 0.55 4.68 -5.59
C ARG A 208 1.23 3.39 -6.04
N PHE A 209 1.47 2.48 -5.10
CA PHE A 209 2.04 1.19 -5.46
C PHE A 209 0.95 0.30 -6.07
N ILE A 210 1.06 0.02 -7.36
CA ILE A 210 0.18 -0.93 -8.04
C ILE A 210 0.75 -2.32 -7.77
N ILE A 211 0.04 -3.10 -6.96
CA ILE A 211 0.39 -4.52 -6.75
C ILE A 211 0.15 -5.23 -8.08
N PHE A 212 1.21 -5.42 -8.86
CA PHE A 212 1.20 -6.35 -9.98
C PHE A 212 1.02 -7.74 -9.39
N ARG A 213 -0.21 -8.23 -9.34
CA ARG A 213 -0.49 -9.64 -9.09
C ARG A 213 0.28 -10.40 -10.16
N ASN A 214 1.41 -10.99 -9.79
CA ASN A 214 2.31 -11.68 -10.71
C ASN A 214 1.60 -12.96 -11.22
N VAL A 215 0.70 -12.81 -12.20
CA VAL A 215 -0.10 -13.90 -12.76
C VAL A 215 0.80 -14.99 -13.36
N LYS A 216 2.04 -14.65 -13.73
CA LYS A 216 3.00 -15.55 -14.37
C LYS A 216 3.50 -16.68 -13.47
N LYS A 217 3.50 -16.55 -12.13
CA LYS A 217 3.94 -17.64 -11.24
C LYS A 217 2.92 -18.78 -11.12
N ILE A 218 1.64 -18.53 -11.38
CA ILE A 218 0.61 -19.60 -11.35
C ILE A 218 0.75 -20.53 -12.56
N LEU A 219 1.16 -20.01 -13.73
CA LEU A 219 1.26 -20.82 -14.96
C LEU A 219 2.52 -21.70 -15.01
N LEU A 220 3.61 -21.28 -14.37
CA LEU A 220 4.85 -22.09 -14.34
C LEU A 220 4.72 -23.34 -13.46
N TYR A 221 3.83 -23.33 -12.45
CA TYR A 221 3.59 -24.52 -11.62
C TYR A 221 2.77 -25.59 -12.34
N GLN A 222 1.96 -25.23 -13.35
CA GLN A 222 1.19 -26.19 -14.13
C GLN A 222 2.02 -26.89 -15.22
N LYS A 223 3.01 -26.19 -15.81
CA LYS A 223 3.82 -26.77 -16.88
C LYS A 223 4.79 -27.86 -16.39
N ASN A 224 5.23 -27.78 -15.14
CA ASN A 224 6.15 -28.77 -14.55
C ASN A 224 5.44 -30.04 -14.05
N ASN A 225 4.10 -30.06 -13.99
CA ASN A 225 3.34 -31.21 -13.48
C ASN A 225 2.83 -32.14 -14.60
N ILE A 226 3.02 -31.78 -15.88
CA ILE A 226 2.58 -32.59 -17.03
C ILE A 226 3.71 -33.54 -17.50
N ASN A 227 4.97 -33.24 -17.19
CA ASN A 227 6.10 -33.99 -17.75
C ASN A 227 6.55 -35.20 -16.90
N ASN A 228 5.94 -35.46 -15.75
CA ASN A 228 6.37 -36.56 -14.86
C ASN A 228 5.51 -37.84 -15.01
N GLY A 229 4.60 -37.92 -15.98
CA GLY A 229 3.63 -39.01 -16.10
C GLY A 229 3.87 -40.06 -17.21
N SER A 230 4.90 -39.94 -18.05
CA SER A 230 5.01 -40.76 -19.28
C SER A 230 6.16 -41.78 -19.27
N GLY A 231 6.57 -42.29 -18.11
CA GLY A 231 7.78 -43.12 -17.99
C GLY A 231 7.63 -44.38 -17.15
N GLN A 232 6.57 -45.18 -17.35
CA GLN A 232 6.58 -46.60 -16.96
C GLN A 232 5.88 -47.43 -18.05
N LYS A 233 6.68 -48.14 -18.83
CA LYS A 233 6.31 -49.32 -19.61
C LYS A 233 7.42 -50.34 -19.43
#